data_AF-A0A8C4YV57-F1
#
_entry.id   AF-A0A8C4YV57-F1
#
_cell.length_a   1.000
_cell.length_b   1.000
_cell.length_c   1.000
_cell.angle_alpha   90.00
_cell.angle_beta   90.00
_cell.angle_gamma   90.00
#
_symmetry.space_group_name_H-M   'P 1'
#
loop_
_entity.id
_entity.type
_entity.pdbx_description
1 polymer ?
#
loop_
_entity_poly.entity_id
_entity_poly.type
_entity_poly.pdbx_seq_one_letter_code
_entity_poly.pdbx_strand_id
1 'polypeptide(L)'
;LSAGGGEDWCSCRKGEEIDVVTVEKRQSLSMRKPVTITVRADPLDPCMKHFHISIHQQQHNYAARSPPDPCSQEEASEKEIKEEPLSSPEQAAESSSPEPCLLKPGSAPSSDSEDMAKRKNHNYLERKRRNDLRSRFLALRDQVPGLANCPKTPKVVILSKASEYLQSLVNAERRMAAEKRQLKLRQHQLLKRITHLKGR
;
A
#
# COMPACT_ATOMS: atom_id res chain seq x y z
N LEU A 1 11.74 50.31 37.06
CA LEU A 1 10.72 49.27 37.37
C LEU A 1 10.11 48.88 36.03
N SER A 2 10.66 47.88 35.33
CA SER A 2 10.19 46.47 35.32
C SER A 2 8.68 46.34 35.08
N ALA A 3 8.15 45.48 34.21
CA ALA A 3 8.72 44.51 33.27
C ALA A 3 7.56 43.91 32.43
N GLY A 4 7.90 43.29 31.30
CA GLY A 4 7.19 42.15 30.68
C GLY A 4 6.00 42.50 29.78
N GLY A 5 5.90 42.08 28.51
CA GLY A 5 6.49 40.91 27.83
C GLY A 5 5.37 39.89 27.57
N GLY A 6 4.90 39.79 26.32
CA GLY A 6 3.78 38.94 25.92
C GLY A 6 3.90 38.45 24.47
N GLU A 7 4.86 37.54 24.28
CA GLU A 7 4.85 36.31 23.45
C GLU A 7 4.11 36.28 22.09
N ASP A 8 4.91 36.54 21.05
CA ASP A 8 5.27 35.67 19.91
C ASP A 8 4.24 34.73 19.26
N TRP A 9 3.96 35.10 18.01
CA TRP A 9 3.37 34.31 16.95
C TRP A 9 4.09 32.98 16.66
N CYS A 10 3.28 31.93 16.48
CA CYS A 10 3.40 30.88 15.46
C CYS A 10 4.77 30.17 15.30
N SER A 11 5.00 29.14 16.11
CA SER A 11 5.96 28.09 15.74
C SER A 11 5.33 27.09 14.77
N CYS A 12 5.46 27.33 13.46
CA CYS A 12 5.43 26.26 12.46
C CYS A 12 6.60 25.32 12.75
N ARG A 13 6.34 24.25 13.51
CA ARG A 13 7.35 23.21 13.74
C ARG A 13 7.62 22.52 12.41
N LYS A 14 8.86 22.69 11.95
CA LYS A 14 9.44 22.15 10.72
C LYS A 14 9.14 20.64 10.60
N GLY A 15 8.94 20.22 9.35
CA GLY A 15 8.54 18.88 8.96
C GLY A 15 9.42 17.77 9.55
N GLU A 16 8.75 16.67 9.89
CA GLU A 16 9.39 15.38 10.11
C GLU A 16 9.88 14.87 8.74
N GLU A 17 11.18 14.96 8.52
CA GLU A 17 11.87 14.28 7.43
C GLU A 17 11.88 12.78 7.74
N ILE A 18 11.41 11.98 6.79
CA ILE A 18 11.44 10.53 6.88
C ILE A 18 12.91 10.11 6.77
N ASP A 19 13.45 9.46 7.81
CA ASP A 19 14.79 8.86 7.76
C ASP A 19 14.80 7.71 6.75
N VAL A 20 15.25 8.01 5.53
CA VAL A 20 15.48 7.01 4.50
C VAL A 20 16.79 6.33 4.87
N VAL A 21 16.69 5.13 5.46
CA VAL A 21 17.86 4.25 5.72
C VAL A 21 18.74 4.23 4.47
N THR A 22 19.91 4.86 4.57
CA THR A 22 20.94 4.74 3.55
C THR A 22 21.42 3.30 3.55
N VAL A 23 21.01 2.54 2.53
CA VAL A 23 21.48 1.16 2.37
C VAL A 23 22.92 1.24 1.88
N GLU A 24 23.86 0.93 2.77
CA GLU A 24 25.27 0.80 2.44
C GLU A 24 25.43 -0.10 1.20
N LYS A 25 26.22 0.38 0.24
CA LYS A 25 26.43 -0.25 -1.07
C LYS A 25 27.12 -1.60 -0.88
N ARG A 26 26.34 -2.66 -0.73
CA ARG A 26 26.86 -4.02 -0.75
C ARG A 26 27.49 -4.31 -2.10
N GLN A 27 28.73 -4.80 -2.06
CA GLN A 27 29.44 -5.35 -3.20
C GLN A 27 28.51 -6.24 -4.03
N SER A 28 28.51 -6.03 -5.34
CA SER A 28 27.73 -6.81 -6.30
C SER A 28 28.18 -8.27 -6.27
N LEU A 29 27.43 -9.12 -5.57
CA LEU A 29 27.54 -10.58 -5.70
C LEU A 29 26.91 -10.99 -7.04
N SER A 30 27.64 -10.70 -8.11
CA SER A 30 27.41 -11.33 -9.41
C SER A 30 27.59 -12.84 -9.24
N MET A 31 26.63 -13.60 -9.77
CA MET A 31 26.52 -15.07 -9.75
C MET A 31 26.01 -15.68 -8.42
N ARG A 32 24.71 -15.55 -8.15
CA ARG A 32 24.05 -16.44 -7.17
C ARG A 32 23.81 -17.81 -7.80
N LYS A 33 24.37 -18.85 -7.18
CA LYS A 33 24.16 -20.27 -7.54
C LYS A 33 22.72 -20.67 -7.17
N PRO A 34 22.04 -21.47 -8.00
CA PRO A 34 20.69 -21.92 -7.68
C PRO A 34 20.71 -22.77 -6.40
N VAL A 35 19.68 -22.60 -5.57
CA VAL A 35 19.54 -23.31 -4.30
C VAL A 35 18.46 -24.37 -4.44
N THR A 36 18.82 -25.63 -4.26
CA THR A 36 17.87 -26.73 -4.22
C THR A 36 17.27 -26.82 -2.82
N ILE A 37 15.94 -26.77 -2.73
CA ILE A 37 15.22 -27.00 -1.47
C ILE A 37 14.57 -28.38 -1.49
N THR A 38 14.62 -29.09 -0.38
CA THR A 38 13.96 -30.38 -0.19
C THR A 38 12.75 -30.20 0.70
N VAL A 39 11.59 -30.61 0.22
CA VAL A 39 10.32 -30.53 0.96
C VAL A 39 9.79 -31.94 1.13
N ARG A 40 9.63 -32.38 2.38
CA ARG A 40 8.94 -33.64 2.70
C ARG A 40 7.48 -33.32 2.99
N ALA A 41 6.55 -34.02 2.34
CA ALA A 41 5.12 -33.89 2.62
C ALA A 41 4.64 -34.82 3.74
N ASP A 42 5.35 -35.92 4.02
CA ASP A 42 5.01 -36.92 5.03
C ASP A 42 6.30 -37.57 5.60
N PRO A 43 6.43 -37.81 6.92
CA PRO A 43 7.56 -38.52 7.52
C PRO A 43 7.79 -39.97 7.05
N LEU A 44 6.79 -40.66 6.46
CA LEU A 44 6.89 -42.08 6.05
C LEU A 44 7.10 -42.30 4.54
N ASP A 45 7.07 -41.26 3.70
CA ASP A 45 7.25 -41.41 2.25
C ASP A 45 8.75 -41.57 1.88
N PRO A 46 9.19 -42.70 1.27
CA PRO A 46 10.57 -42.88 0.83
C PRO A 46 10.96 -41.96 -0.35
N CYS A 47 10.00 -41.35 -1.04
CA CYS A 47 10.26 -40.58 -2.25
C CYS A 47 10.51 -39.10 -1.94
N MET A 48 11.80 -38.70 -1.94
CA MET A 48 12.19 -37.29 -1.79
C MET A 48 11.99 -36.52 -3.11
N LYS A 49 11.00 -35.63 -3.15
CA LYS A 49 10.81 -34.71 -4.28
C LYS A 49 11.74 -33.50 -4.11
N HIS A 50 12.74 -33.41 -4.99
CA HIS A 50 13.71 -32.32 -5.01
C HIS A 50 13.21 -31.23 -5.95
N PHE A 51 13.08 -30.00 -5.45
CA PHE A 51 12.68 -28.86 -6.27
C PHE A 51 13.88 -27.94 -6.48
N HIS A 52 14.26 -27.78 -7.74
CA HIS A 52 15.28 -26.82 -8.13
C HIS A 52 14.61 -25.51 -8.51
N ILE A 53 14.77 -24.48 -7.68
CA ILE A 53 14.19 -23.17 -7.93
C ILE A 53 15.30 -22.25 -8.43
N SER A 54 15.33 -22.05 -9.74
CA SER A 54 16.12 -20.99 -10.35
C SER A 54 15.33 -19.68 -10.23
N ILE A 55 15.67 -18.85 -9.25
CA ILE A 55 15.14 -17.48 -9.18
C ILE A 55 15.85 -16.67 -10.26
N HIS A 56 15.31 -16.69 -11.48
CA HIS A 56 15.69 -15.73 -12.51
C HIS A 56 15.29 -14.35 -12.02
N GLN A 57 16.28 -13.51 -11.75
CA GLN A 57 16.07 -12.09 -11.59
C GLN A 57 15.63 -11.57 -12.96
N GLN A 58 14.32 -11.49 -13.19
CA GLN A 58 13.78 -10.63 -14.24
C GLN A 58 14.30 -9.23 -13.94
N GLN A 59 15.41 -8.87 -14.58
CA GLN A 59 15.94 -7.52 -14.56
C GLN A 59 14.96 -6.69 -15.38
N HIS A 60 13.92 -6.19 -14.72
CA HIS A 60 13.29 -4.96 -15.16
C HIS A 60 14.37 -3.88 -15.09
N ASN A 61 15.02 -3.63 -16.23
CA ASN A 61 15.92 -2.49 -16.45
C ASN A 61 15.08 -1.20 -16.44
N TYR A 62 14.55 -0.82 -15.29
CA TYR A 62 13.86 0.46 -15.09
C TYR A 62 14.84 1.59 -14.71
N ALA A 63 16.14 1.38 -14.94
CA ALA A 63 17.19 2.38 -14.82
C ALA A 63 18.20 2.22 -15.97
N ALA A 64 17.73 2.28 -17.22
CA ALA A 64 18.64 2.54 -18.33
C ALA A 64 19.28 3.92 -18.09
N ARG A 65 20.61 3.99 -18.08
CA ARG A 65 21.34 5.28 -18.08
C ARG A 65 20.80 6.14 -19.23
N SER A 66 20.63 7.44 -18.98
CA SER A 66 20.27 8.40 -20.02
C SER A 66 21.20 8.25 -21.23
N PRO A 67 20.67 8.27 -22.47
CA PRO A 67 21.54 8.23 -23.64
C PRO A 67 22.45 9.47 -23.63
N PRO A 68 23.71 9.37 -24.09
CA PRO A 68 24.57 10.54 -24.20
C PRO A 68 24.00 11.50 -25.27
N ASP A 69 24.03 12.80 -24.98
CA ASP A 69 23.64 13.85 -25.93
C ASP A 69 24.65 13.94 -27.09
N PRO A 70 24.22 13.87 -28.36
CA PRO A 70 25.08 14.18 -29.49
C PRO A 70 24.81 15.61 -29.97
N CYS A 71 25.69 16.53 -29.61
CA CYS A 71 25.93 17.74 -30.40
C CYS A 71 27.38 17.69 -30.89
N SER A 72 27.57 17.23 -32.13
CA SER A 72 28.65 17.55 -33.09
C SER A 72 28.42 16.72 -34.36
N GLN A 73 28.54 17.36 -35.52
CA GLN A 73 28.24 16.88 -36.87
C GLN A 73 29.11 15.69 -37.32
N GLU A 74 28.59 14.82 -38.20
CA GLU A 74 29.08 14.57 -39.58
C GLU A 74 28.48 13.30 -40.23
N GLU A 75 28.10 13.45 -41.52
CA GLU A 75 27.94 12.45 -42.62
C GLU A 75 26.84 11.35 -42.49
N ALA A 76 25.78 11.32 -43.32
CA ALA A 76 25.69 10.72 -44.68
C ALA A 76 25.99 9.19 -44.68
N SER A 77 25.28 8.26 -45.32
CA SER A 77 24.12 8.20 -46.23
C SER A 77 23.72 6.70 -46.36
N GLU A 78 22.48 6.45 -46.81
CA GLU A 78 22.01 5.30 -47.61
C GLU A 78 22.05 3.84 -47.08
N LYS A 79 20.88 3.17 -47.15
CA LYS A 79 20.68 1.95 -47.98
C LYS A 79 19.21 1.55 -48.11
N GLU A 80 18.79 1.47 -49.36
CA GLU A 80 17.50 1.03 -49.90
C GLU A 80 17.45 -0.48 -50.24
N ILE A 81 16.24 -1.04 -50.16
CA ILE A 81 15.52 -2.00 -51.04
C ILE A 81 16.10 -3.42 -51.30
N LYS A 82 15.24 -4.45 -51.08
CA LYS A 82 15.07 -5.59 -52.02
C LYS A 82 13.70 -6.29 -51.85
N GLU A 83 13.09 -6.64 -52.99
CA GLU A 83 11.69 -7.00 -53.22
C GLU A 83 11.37 -8.49 -53.55
N GLU A 84 10.07 -8.85 -53.37
CA GLU A 84 9.12 -9.66 -54.23
C GLU A 84 9.35 -11.18 -54.51
N PRO A 85 8.40 -11.97 -55.11
CA PRO A 85 6.95 -11.81 -55.42
C PRO A 85 6.02 -13.06 -55.15
N LEU A 86 4.68 -12.94 -55.35
CA LEU A 86 3.78 -13.70 -56.28
C LEU A 86 2.30 -14.03 -55.84
N SER A 87 1.32 -13.53 -56.63
CA SER A 87 0.00 -14.06 -57.14
C SER A 87 -1.17 -14.49 -56.20
N SER A 88 -2.35 -13.81 -56.13
CA SER A 88 -3.60 -13.78 -56.99
C SER A 88 -4.65 -14.90 -56.69
N PRO A 89 -5.99 -14.79 -56.97
CA PRO A 89 -6.78 -13.75 -57.67
C PRO A 89 -8.14 -13.29 -57.03
N GLU A 90 -8.64 -12.20 -57.62
CA GLU A 90 -10.00 -11.61 -57.80
C GLU A 90 -11.27 -12.25 -57.19
N GLN A 91 -12.17 -11.38 -56.67
CA GLN A 91 -13.54 -11.22 -57.21
C GLN A 91 -14.06 -9.78 -57.04
N ALA A 92 -14.77 -9.32 -58.07
CA ALA A 92 -15.28 -7.98 -58.30
C ALA A 92 -16.70 -7.77 -57.74
N ALA A 93 -17.01 -6.52 -57.37
CA ALA A 93 -18.32 -5.90 -57.63
C ALA A 93 -18.21 -4.37 -57.49
N GLU A 94 -18.58 -3.69 -58.56
CA GLU A 94 -18.48 -2.27 -58.82
C GLU A 94 -19.58 -1.46 -58.10
N SER A 95 -19.28 -0.22 -57.71
CA SER A 95 -20.19 0.93 -57.84
C SER A 95 -19.42 2.24 -57.68
N SER A 96 -19.67 3.14 -58.61
CA SER A 96 -18.97 4.37 -58.99
C SER A 96 -19.26 5.60 -58.12
N SER A 97 -18.25 6.43 -57.82
CA SER A 97 -18.13 7.85 -58.24
C SER A 97 -16.95 8.57 -57.54
N PRO A 98 -16.27 9.56 -58.18
CA PRO A 98 -15.02 10.14 -57.69
C PRO A 98 -15.12 11.61 -57.22
N GLU A 99 -14.30 12.02 -56.23
CA GLU A 99 -13.50 13.26 -56.17
C GLU A 99 -12.79 13.45 -54.80
N PRO A 100 -11.71 14.25 -54.71
CA PRO A 100 -10.44 13.81 -54.11
C PRO A 100 -10.00 14.52 -52.81
N CYS A 101 -9.00 13.92 -52.15
CA CYS A 101 -8.00 14.54 -51.24
C CYS A 101 -8.56 15.22 -49.95
N LEU A 102 -8.25 14.77 -48.73
CA LEU A 102 -6.91 14.66 -48.15
C LEU A 102 -6.97 13.70 -46.95
N LEU A 103 -6.47 12.48 -47.14
CA LEU A 103 -6.08 11.64 -46.01
C LEU A 103 -4.85 12.27 -45.37
N LYS A 104 -4.96 12.70 -44.11
CA LYS A 104 -3.80 12.88 -43.23
C LYS A 104 -3.48 11.50 -42.63
N PRO A 105 -2.41 10.80 -43.06
CA PRO A 105 -1.84 9.72 -42.27
C PRO A 105 -0.98 10.37 -41.19
N GLY A 106 -1.59 10.67 -40.04
CA GLY A 106 -0.90 11.41 -38.98
C GLY A 106 -1.68 11.45 -37.68
N SER A 107 -2.31 10.35 -37.31
CA SER A 107 -2.89 10.19 -35.97
C SER A 107 -2.16 9.04 -35.30
N ALA A 108 -1.07 9.35 -34.62
CA ALA A 108 -0.44 8.40 -33.70
C ALA A 108 -1.52 7.84 -32.76
N PRO A 109 -1.79 6.53 -32.75
CA PRO A 109 -2.73 5.97 -31.81
C PRO A 109 -2.06 5.90 -30.44
N SER A 110 -2.79 6.27 -29.40
CA SER A 110 -2.54 5.77 -28.04
C SER A 110 -1.32 6.31 -27.27
N SER A 111 -1.22 7.64 -27.12
CA SER A 111 -0.48 8.22 -25.97
C SER A 111 -1.44 8.78 -24.91
N ASP A 112 -2.49 9.50 -25.30
CA ASP A 112 -3.48 10.10 -24.38
C ASP A 112 -4.42 9.06 -23.71
N SER A 113 -4.70 7.93 -24.40
CA SER A 113 -5.54 6.85 -23.85
C SER A 113 -4.93 6.19 -22.60
N GLU A 114 -3.62 5.96 -22.63
CA GLU A 114 -2.87 5.37 -21.52
C GLU A 114 -2.84 6.31 -20.30
N ASP A 115 -2.76 7.62 -20.53
CA ASP A 115 -2.83 8.63 -19.47
C ASP A 115 -4.22 8.71 -18.82
N MET A 116 -5.28 8.66 -19.65
CA MET A 116 -6.66 8.59 -19.17
C MET A 116 -6.92 7.33 -18.33
N ALA A 117 -6.38 6.18 -18.72
CA ALA A 117 -6.51 4.92 -17.98
C ALA A 117 -5.82 4.99 -16.61
N LYS A 118 -4.59 5.53 -16.54
CA LYS A 118 -3.87 5.75 -15.28
C LYS A 118 -4.63 6.69 -14.34
N ARG A 119 -5.14 7.82 -14.84
CA ARG A 119 -5.96 8.75 -14.06
C ARG A 119 -7.25 8.12 -13.55
N LYS A 120 -7.95 7.33 -14.38
CA LYS A 120 -9.15 6.57 -13.96
C LYS A 120 -8.82 5.58 -12.85
N ASN A 121 -7.76 4.80 -13.00
CA ASN A 121 -7.33 3.83 -11.99
C ASN A 121 -6.98 4.51 -10.66
N HIS A 122 -6.19 5.59 -10.70
CA HIS A 122 -5.85 6.40 -9.53
C HIS A 122 -7.11 6.90 -8.80
N ASN A 123 -8.07 7.48 -9.53
CA ASN A 123 -9.32 7.98 -8.97
C ASN A 123 -10.18 6.86 -8.35
N TYR A 124 -10.18 5.68 -8.97
CA TYR A 124 -10.86 4.51 -8.43
C TYR A 124 -10.26 4.09 -7.09
N LEU A 125 -8.93 3.96 -7.02
CA LEU A 125 -8.24 3.57 -5.79
C LEU A 125 -8.45 4.58 -4.66
N GLU A 126 -8.37 5.89 -4.94
CA GLU A 126 -8.61 6.92 -3.93
C GLU A 126 -10.08 6.96 -3.48
N ARG A 127 -11.05 6.71 -4.37
CA ARG A 127 -12.45 6.56 -3.97
C ARG A 127 -12.64 5.35 -3.05
N LYS A 128 -12.03 4.20 -3.39
CA LYS A 128 -12.06 3.00 -2.55
C LYS A 128 -11.46 3.29 -1.17
N ARG A 129 -10.26 3.88 -1.11
CA ARG A 129 -9.61 4.30 0.14
C ARG A 129 -10.51 5.21 0.99
N ARG A 130 -11.16 6.21 0.38
CA ARG A 130 -12.10 7.10 1.10
C ARG A 130 -13.34 6.38 1.61
N ASN A 131 -13.86 5.41 0.86
CA ASN A 131 -14.99 4.58 1.30
C ASN A 131 -14.59 3.70 2.50
N ASP A 132 -13.46 3.01 2.41
CA ASP A 132 -12.93 2.17 3.49
C ASP A 132 -12.71 3.00 4.77
N LEU A 133 -12.13 4.19 4.63
CA LEU A 133 -11.95 5.12 5.76
C LEU A 133 -13.29 5.55 6.36
N ARG A 134 -14.28 5.86 5.52
CA ARG A 134 -15.63 6.22 5.99
C ARG A 134 -16.27 5.06 6.77
N SER A 135 -16.17 3.83 6.27
CA SER A 135 -16.68 2.63 6.94
C SER A 135 -16.00 2.41 8.29
N ARG A 136 -14.68 2.60 8.39
CA ARG A 136 -13.95 2.54 9.68
C ARG A 136 -14.41 3.60 10.68
N PHE A 137 -14.68 4.83 10.22
CA PHE A 137 -15.23 5.88 11.08
C PHE A 137 -16.65 5.55 11.58
N LEU A 138 -17.49 4.97 10.72
CA LEU A 138 -18.83 4.54 11.11
C LEU A 138 -18.77 3.41 12.14
N ALA A 139 -17.94 2.39 11.90
CA ALA A 139 -17.73 1.31 12.85
C ALA A 139 -17.20 1.82 14.20
N LEU A 140 -16.26 2.78 14.20
CA LEU A 140 -15.78 3.40 15.43
C LEU A 140 -16.90 4.15 16.17
N ARG A 141 -17.69 4.96 15.45
CA ARG A 141 -18.82 5.71 16.02
C ARG A 141 -19.81 4.78 16.73
N ASP A 142 -20.11 3.65 16.12
CA ASP A 142 -21.10 2.71 16.64
C ASP A 142 -20.66 2.05 17.96
N GLN A 143 -19.36 2.00 18.24
CA GLN A 143 -18.80 1.50 19.50
C GLN A 143 -18.72 2.57 20.60
N VAL A 144 -18.91 3.85 20.27
CA VAL A 144 -18.81 4.95 21.24
C VAL A 144 -20.20 5.25 21.81
N PRO A 145 -20.41 5.13 23.14
CA PRO A 145 -21.69 5.45 23.77
C PRO A 145 -22.16 6.86 23.42
N GLY A 146 -23.45 6.99 23.10
CA GLY A 146 -24.07 8.27 22.73
C GLY A 146 -23.84 8.73 21.28
N LEU A 147 -22.98 8.05 20.51
CA LEU A 147 -22.73 8.41 19.10
C LEU A 147 -23.40 7.49 18.08
N ALA A 148 -23.75 6.25 18.43
CA ALA A 148 -24.35 5.28 17.51
C ALA A 148 -25.63 5.81 16.81
N ASN A 149 -26.45 6.58 17.53
CA ASN A 149 -27.71 7.12 17.04
C ASN A 149 -27.57 8.46 16.30
N CYS A 150 -26.33 8.95 16.11
CA CYS A 150 -26.02 10.26 15.54
C CYS A 150 -25.35 10.08 14.16
N PRO A 151 -26.13 9.88 13.07
CA PRO A 151 -25.61 9.44 11.78
C PRO A 151 -24.67 10.45 11.11
N LYS A 152 -24.83 11.75 11.42
CA LYS A 152 -24.06 12.86 10.85
C LYS A 152 -22.97 13.40 11.80
N THR A 153 -22.49 12.57 12.73
CA THR A 153 -21.44 12.98 13.67
C THR A 153 -20.14 13.35 12.94
N PRO A 154 -19.53 14.52 13.21
CA PRO A 154 -18.25 14.90 12.60
C PRO A 154 -17.11 13.94 12.97
N LYS A 155 -16.16 13.72 12.05
CA LYS A 155 -15.01 12.83 12.28
C LYS A 155 -14.21 13.22 13.54
N VAL A 156 -13.98 14.52 13.74
CA VAL A 156 -13.24 15.01 14.91
C VAL A 156 -13.95 14.66 16.22
N VAL A 157 -15.28 14.76 16.25
CA VAL A 157 -16.09 14.41 17.43
C VAL A 157 -16.02 12.91 17.72
N ILE A 158 -16.06 12.07 16.68
CA ILE A 158 -15.88 10.61 16.83
C ILE A 158 -14.53 10.31 17.49
N LEU A 159 -13.44 10.94 17.04
CA LEU A 159 -12.10 10.73 17.59
C LEU A 159 -11.99 11.22 19.04
N SER A 160 -12.46 12.43 19.33
CA SER A 160 -12.43 13.00 20.68
C SER A 160 -13.19 12.13 21.67
N LYS A 161 -14.44 11.75 21.33
CA LYS A 161 -15.27 10.92 22.20
C LYS A 161 -14.77 9.49 22.32
N ALA A 162 -14.21 8.90 21.27
CA ALA A 162 -13.57 7.60 21.35
C ALA A 162 -12.36 7.60 22.31
N SER A 163 -11.54 8.65 22.27
CA SER A 163 -10.40 8.80 23.18
C SER A 163 -10.86 8.96 24.64
N GLU A 164 -11.84 9.83 24.90
CA GLU A 164 -12.46 9.99 26.22
C GLU A 164 -13.02 8.65 26.73
N TYR A 165 -13.72 7.91 25.87
CA TYR A 165 -14.31 6.62 26.22
C TYR A 165 -13.24 5.57 26.53
N LEU A 166 -12.16 5.49 25.73
CA LEU A 166 -11.03 4.60 26.00
C LEU A 166 -10.40 4.87 27.36
N GLN A 167 -10.17 6.14 27.71
CA GLN A 167 -9.62 6.51 29.01
C GLN A 167 -10.55 6.09 30.16
N SER A 168 -11.86 6.28 30.00
CA SER A 168 -12.87 5.83 30.96
C SER A 168 -12.81 4.31 31.16
N LEU A 169 -12.74 3.53 30.07
CA LEU A 169 -12.64 2.06 30.13
C LEU A 169 -11.36 1.61 30.85
N VAL A 170 -10.21 2.19 30.54
CA VAL A 170 -8.93 1.88 31.21
C VAL A 170 -9.01 2.16 32.71
N ASN A 171 -9.62 3.29 33.10
CA ASN A 171 -9.80 3.63 34.51
C ASN A 171 -10.76 2.66 35.22
N ALA A 172 -11.86 2.29 34.55
CA ALA A 172 -12.81 1.31 35.07
C ALA A 172 -12.16 -0.07 35.26
N GLU A 173 -11.37 -0.53 34.28
CA GLU A 173 -10.61 -1.78 34.37
C GLU A 173 -9.66 -1.78 35.56
N ARG A 174 -8.88 -0.70 35.74
CA ARG A 174 -7.97 -0.55 36.89
C ARG A 174 -8.70 -0.64 38.23
N ARG A 175 -9.85 0.05 38.35
CA ARG A 175 -10.67 0.02 39.57
C ARG A 175 -11.21 -1.38 39.84
N MET A 176 -11.83 -2.03 38.85
CA MET A 176 -12.35 -3.40 38.98
C MET A 176 -11.25 -4.40 39.31
N ALA A 177 -10.06 -4.25 38.73
CA ALA A 177 -8.91 -5.09 39.04
C ALA A 177 -8.43 -4.90 40.50
N ALA A 178 -8.43 -3.66 41.01
CA ALA A 178 -8.10 -3.39 42.40
C ALA A 178 -9.12 -4.00 43.37
N GLU A 179 -10.41 -3.82 43.09
CA GLU A 179 -11.50 -4.40 43.87
C GLU A 179 -11.42 -5.94 43.88
N LYS A 180 -11.20 -6.56 42.71
CA LYS A 180 -11.00 -8.01 42.61
C LYS A 180 -9.85 -8.50 43.49
N ARG A 181 -8.73 -7.77 43.56
CA ARG A 181 -7.61 -8.12 44.45
C ARG A 181 -8.00 -8.02 45.93
N GLN A 182 -8.68 -6.95 46.32
CA GLN A 182 -9.15 -6.76 47.70
C GLN A 182 -10.13 -7.85 48.12
N LEU A 183 -11.11 -8.17 47.28
CA LEU A 183 -12.08 -9.23 47.54
C LEU A 183 -11.41 -10.60 47.66
N LYS A 184 -10.43 -10.92 46.82
CA LYS A 184 -9.63 -12.16 46.94
C LYS A 184 -8.85 -12.22 48.25
N LEU A 185 -8.23 -11.12 48.68
CA LEU A 185 -7.52 -11.07 49.95
C LEU A 185 -8.47 -11.30 51.12
N ARG A 186 -9.63 -10.63 51.12
CA ARG A 186 -10.66 -10.81 52.13
C ARG A 186 -11.20 -12.24 52.15
N GLN A 187 -11.47 -12.82 51.00
CA GLN A 187 -11.90 -14.21 50.88
C GLN A 187 -10.87 -15.16 51.51
N HIS A 188 -9.58 -15.00 51.21
CA HIS A 188 -8.50 -15.80 51.79
C HIS A 188 -8.43 -15.69 53.32
N GLN A 189 -8.57 -14.47 53.86
CA GLN A 189 -8.59 -14.23 55.30
C GLN A 189 -9.78 -14.92 55.98
N LEU A 190 -10.97 -14.83 55.37
CA LEU A 190 -12.17 -15.47 55.89
C LEU A 190 -12.06 -16.99 55.86
N LEU A 191 -11.52 -17.57 54.77
CA LEU A 191 -11.28 -19.01 54.67
C LEU A 191 -10.32 -19.50 55.75
N LYS A 192 -9.19 -18.80 55.97
CA LYS A 192 -8.26 -19.12 57.07
C LYS A 192 -8.94 -19.09 58.44
N ARG A 193 -9.84 -18.13 58.67
CA ARG A 193 -10.58 -18.04 59.93
C ARG A 193 -11.56 -19.20 60.09
N ILE A 194 -12.28 -19.56 59.03
CA ILE A 194 -13.19 -20.71 59.03
C ILE A 194 -12.43 -22.01 59.30
N THR A 195 -11.28 -22.23 58.65
CA THR A 195 -10.47 -23.45 58.87
C THR A 195 -9.96 -23.54 60.31
N HIS A 196 -9.53 -22.42 60.89
CA HIS A 196 -9.09 -22.39 62.29
C HIS A 196 -10.22 -22.71 63.27
N LEU A 197 -11.43 -22.18 63.02
CA LEU A 197 -12.59 -22.41 63.88
C LEU A 197 -13.19 -23.82 63.72
N LYS A 198 -13.11 -24.43 62.54
CA LYS A 198 -13.59 -25.81 62.29
C LYS A 198 -12.61 -26.89 62.74
N GLY A 199 -11.33 -26.56 62.94
CA GLY A 199 -10.30 -27.48 63.42
C GLY A 199 -10.21 -27.58 64.95
N ARG A 200 -11.13 -26.93 65.69
CA ARG A 200 -11.40 -27.14 67.11
C ARG A 200 -12.69 -27.94 67.25
#